data_AF-A0A9P4TFZ7-F1
#
_entry.id   AF-A0A9P4TFZ7-F1
#
_cell.length_a   1.000
_cell.length_b   1.000
_cell.length_c   1.000
_cell.angle_alpha   90.00
_cell.angle_beta   90.00
_cell.angle_gamma   90.00
#
_symmetry.space_group_name_H-M   'P 1'
#
loop_
_entity.id
_entity.type
_entity.pdbx_description
1 polymer ?
#
loop_
_entity_poly.entity_id
_entity_poly.type
_entity_poly.pdbx_seq_one_letter_code
_entity_poly.pdbx_strand_id
1 'polypeptide(L)'
;MELPLNTAADIWSFGTMLISLIYGGDFNLFRPKVSRDHEDYLLNVLMEMYRFFGPFPASYTEVASEEVIQGTAWMIGEIPNNKLTPFACITEKEVCKKDRDFILRIMKLDYRDRPTAREILDDEW
;
A
#
# COMPACT_ATOMS: atom_id res chain seq x y z
N MET A 1 -6.45 -14.71 1.10
CA MET A 1 -5.20 -13.93 1.28
C MET A 1 -5.01 -13.59 2.76
N GLU A 2 -4.26 -14.39 3.50
CA GLU A 2 -3.86 -14.06 4.88
C GLU A 2 -2.51 -13.36 4.85
N LEU A 3 -2.49 -12.03 4.96
CA LEU A 3 -1.27 -11.30 5.27
C LEU A 3 -0.94 -11.54 6.74
N PRO A 4 0.32 -11.85 7.10
CA PRO A 4 0.68 -12.06 8.50
C PRO A 4 0.33 -10.80 9.31
N LEU A 5 -0.55 -10.95 10.29
CA LEU A 5 -0.94 -9.90 11.24
C LEU A 5 0.21 -9.68 12.23
N ASN A 6 1.29 -9.07 11.74
CA ASN A 6 2.49 -8.77 12.50
C ASN A 6 2.71 -7.25 12.59
N THR A 7 3.78 -6.83 13.26
CA THR A 7 4.12 -5.41 13.42
C THR A 7 4.26 -4.65 12.10
N ALA A 8 4.56 -5.32 10.99
CA ALA A 8 4.64 -4.68 9.69
C ALA A 8 3.25 -4.24 9.18
N ALA A 9 2.16 -4.89 9.60
CA ALA A 9 0.79 -4.44 9.33
C ALA A 9 0.45 -3.13 10.06
N ASP A 10 0.99 -2.95 11.27
CA ASP A 10 0.87 -1.68 12.01
C ASP A 10 1.61 -0.55 11.28
N ILE A 11 2.80 -0.83 10.73
CA ILE A 11 3.54 0.15 9.91
C ILE A 11 2.78 0.57 8.65
N TRP A 12 2.11 -0.37 7.99
CA TRP A 12 1.24 -0.04 6.85
C TRP A 12 0.04 0.82 7.27
N SER A 13 -0.59 0.49 8.38
CA SER A 13 -1.69 1.27 8.94
C SER A 13 -1.24 2.69 9.33
N PHE A 14 -0.04 2.82 9.88
CA PHE A 14 0.59 4.10 10.19
C PHE A 14 0.80 4.95 8.93
N GLY A 15 1.37 4.39 7.86
CA GLY A 15 1.53 5.11 6.59
C GLY A 15 0.20 5.52 5.96
N THR A 16 -0.83 4.65 6.04
CA THR A 16 -2.19 4.97 5.60
C THR A 16 -2.77 6.16 6.38
N MET A 17 -2.58 6.17 7.71
CA MET A 17 -3.00 7.27 8.58
C MET A 17 -2.28 8.59 8.21
N LEU A 18 -0.96 8.56 7.96
CA LEU A 18 -0.21 9.76 7.56
C LEU A 18 -0.76 10.37 6.27
N ILE A 19 -1.05 9.54 5.27
CA ILE A 19 -1.65 9.99 4.02
C ILE A 19 -3.01 10.67 4.30
N SER A 20 -3.87 10.06 5.12
CA SER A 20 -5.15 10.65 5.52
C SER A 20 -4.98 11.99 6.25
N LEU A 21 -3.95 12.14 7.10
CA LEU A 21 -3.68 13.39 7.82
C LEU A 21 -3.14 14.50 6.92
N ILE A 22 -2.29 14.16 5.93
CA ILE A 22 -1.74 15.12 4.97
C ILE A 22 -2.84 15.70 4.08
N TYR A 23 -3.71 14.84 3.54
CA TYR A 23 -4.84 15.29 2.71
C TYR A 23 -5.96 15.91 3.56
N GLY A 24 -6.11 15.46 4.81
CA GLY A 24 -7.13 15.92 5.74
C GLY A 24 -8.56 15.48 5.38
N GLY A 25 -9.51 15.90 6.22
CA GLY A 25 -10.92 15.55 6.05
C GLY A 25 -11.20 14.05 6.17
N ASP A 26 -12.19 13.56 5.42
CA ASP A 26 -12.56 12.14 5.36
C ASP A 26 -11.79 11.38 4.26
N PHE A 27 -10.55 11.81 3.98
CA PHE A 27 -9.74 11.22 2.91
C PHE A 27 -9.23 9.82 3.27
N ASN A 28 -9.39 8.88 2.34
CA ASN A 28 -8.79 7.55 2.43
C ASN A 28 -8.38 7.13 1.01
N LEU A 29 -7.07 6.98 0.80
CA LEU A 29 -6.46 6.66 -0.48
C LEU A 29 -6.96 5.32 -1.06
N PHE A 30 -7.29 4.37 -0.19
CA PHE A 30 -7.72 3.03 -0.57
C PHE A 30 -9.24 2.83 -0.48
N ARG A 31 -10.02 3.92 -0.32
CA ARG A 31 -11.47 3.83 -0.27
C ARG A 31 -11.98 3.36 -1.65
N PRO A 32 -12.60 2.17 -1.73
CA PRO A 32 -13.11 1.68 -3.00
C PRO A 32 -14.43 2.39 -3.36
N LYS A 33 -14.86 2.23 -4.60
CA LYS A 33 -16.13 2.81 -5.10
C LYS A 33 -17.38 2.03 -4.67
N VAL A 34 -17.21 0.85 -4.10
CA VAL A 34 -18.29 -0.01 -3.59
C VAL A 34 -18.58 0.27 -2.12
N SER A 35 -19.80 -0.04 -1.66
CA SER A 35 -20.19 0.11 -0.25
C SER A 35 -19.45 -0.87 0.66
N ARG A 36 -19.34 -0.54 1.96
CA ARG A 36 -18.66 -1.38 2.96
C ARG A 36 -19.26 -2.79 3.10
N ASP A 37 -20.55 -2.92 2.87
CA ASP A 37 -21.28 -4.18 2.98
C ASP A 37 -21.21 -5.02 1.68
N HIS A 38 -20.54 -4.51 0.64
CA HIS A 38 -20.36 -5.25 -0.61
C HIS A 38 -19.36 -6.39 -0.41
N GLU A 39 -19.65 -7.58 -0.96
CA GLU A 39 -18.81 -8.78 -0.82
C GLU A 39 -17.36 -8.54 -1.29
N ASP A 40 -17.20 -7.85 -2.41
CA ASP A 40 -15.87 -7.50 -2.96
C ASP A 40 -15.21 -6.26 -2.32
N TYR A 41 -15.74 -5.70 -1.23
CA TYR A 41 -15.19 -4.46 -0.66
C TYR A 41 -13.69 -4.60 -0.34
N LEU A 42 -13.30 -5.68 0.34
CA LEU A 42 -11.90 -5.93 0.72
C LEU A 42 -11.01 -6.17 -0.51
N LEU A 43 -11.52 -6.87 -1.52
CA LEU A 43 -10.79 -7.09 -2.77
C LEU A 43 -10.54 -5.75 -3.48
N ASN A 44 -11.52 -4.86 -3.53
CA ASN A 44 -11.36 -3.55 -4.13
C ASN A 44 -10.39 -2.65 -3.34
N VAL A 45 -10.38 -2.73 -2.00
CA VAL A 45 -9.36 -2.07 -1.17
C VAL A 45 -7.96 -2.55 -1.56
N LEU A 46 -7.76 -3.86 -1.70
CA LEU A 46 -6.48 -4.45 -2.10
C LEU A 46 -6.06 -4.01 -3.52
N MET A 47 -7.02 -3.92 -4.45
CA MET A 47 -6.77 -3.41 -5.80
C MET A 47 -6.32 -1.94 -5.79
N GLU A 48 -6.88 -1.09 -4.92
CA GLU A 48 -6.40 0.29 -4.76
C GLU A 48 -5.00 0.33 -4.12
N MET A 49 -4.73 -0.50 -3.10
CA MET A 49 -3.38 -0.63 -2.53
C MET A 49 -2.35 -0.98 -3.61
N TYR A 50 -2.65 -1.96 -4.48
CA TYR A 50 -1.81 -2.34 -5.61
C TYR A 50 -1.68 -1.22 -6.66
N ARG A 51 -2.77 -0.51 -6.96
CA ARG A 51 -2.76 0.60 -7.93
C ARG A 51 -1.79 1.72 -7.55
N PHE A 52 -1.68 2.04 -6.25
CA PHE A 52 -0.81 3.12 -5.75
C PHE A 52 0.61 2.65 -5.38
N PHE A 53 0.78 1.45 -4.83
CA PHE A 53 2.07 0.98 -4.29
C PHE A 53 2.68 -0.19 -5.06
N GLY A 54 2.00 -0.66 -6.11
CA GLY A 54 2.52 -1.65 -7.03
C GLY A 54 3.65 -1.13 -7.92
N PRO A 55 4.34 -2.04 -8.63
CA PRO A 55 4.09 -3.48 -8.69
C PRO A 55 4.61 -4.23 -7.45
N PHE A 56 4.19 -5.50 -7.28
CA PHE A 56 4.80 -6.38 -6.27
C PHE A 56 6.28 -6.63 -6.61
N PRO A 57 7.19 -6.65 -5.61
CA PRO A 57 8.58 -7.03 -5.85
C PRO A 57 8.67 -8.52 -6.19
N ALA A 58 9.67 -8.91 -6.98
CA ALA A 58 9.88 -10.30 -7.38
C ALA A 58 10.11 -11.24 -6.18
N SER A 59 10.71 -10.73 -5.10
CA SER A 59 10.93 -11.46 -3.84
C SER A 59 9.64 -11.89 -3.15
N TYR A 60 8.50 -11.27 -3.45
CA TYR A 60 7.23 -11.57 -2.78
C TYR A 60 6.77 -13.03 -2.98
N THR A 61 7.15 -13.66 -4.09
CA THR A 61 6.84 -15.07 -4.37
C THR A 61 7.53 -16.05 -3.43
N GLU A 62 8.58 -15.63 -2.72
CA GLU A 62 9.29 -16.47 -1.75
C GLU A 62 8.48 -16.72 -0.48
N VAL A 63 7.55 -15.82 -0.16
CA VAL A 63 6.76 -15.84 1.08
C VAL A 63 5.26 -15.99 0.84
N ALA A 64 4.80 -15.73 -0.39
CA ALA A 64 3.42 -15.90 -0.78
C ALA A 64 3.09 -17.39 -0.94
N SER A 65 1.93 -17.81 -0.41
CA SER A 65 1.37 -19.12 -0.75
C SER A 65 0.95 -19.15 -2.22
N GLU A 66 0.79 -20.35 -2.78
CA GLU A 66 0.32 -20.53 -4.17
C GLU A 66 -0.99 -19.77 -4.45
N GLU A 67 -1.94 -19.79 -3.50
CA GLU A 67 -3.18 -19.02 -3.59
C GLU A 67 -2.92 -17.51 -3.68
N VAL A 68 -1.99 -16.98 -2.87
CA VAL A 68 -1.62 -15.57 -2.89
C VAL A 68 -0.91 -15.21 -4.19
N ILE A 69 -0.05 -16.08 -4.72
CA ILE A 69 0.61 -15.89 -6.02
C ILE A 69 -0.43 -15.80 -7.14
N GLN A 70 -1.40 -16.72 -7.16
CA GLN A 70 -2.48 -16.70 -8.15
C GLN A 70 -3.35 -15.44 -8.04
N GLY A 71 -3.71 -15.03 -6.83
CA GLY A 71 -4.44 -13.79 -6.58
C GLY A 71 -3.66 -12.55 -7.04
N THR A 72 -2.36 -12.50 -6.77
CA THR A 72 -1.48 -11.42 -7.25
C THR A 72 -1.37 -11.42 -8.77
N ALA A 73 -1.21 -12.58 -9.42
CA ALA A 73 -1.18 -12.69 -10.87
C ALA A 73 -2.49 -12.21 -11.51
N TRP A 74 -3.64 -12.55 -10.92
CA TRP A 74 -4.94 -12.05 -11.33
C TRP A 74 -5.02 -10.51 -11.21
N MET A 75 -4.61 -9.94 -10.08
CA MET A 75 -4.61 -8.48 -9.89
C MET A 75 -3.70 -7.75 -10.90
N ILE A 76 -2.53 -8.31 -11.22
CA ILE A 76 -1.63 -7.78 -12.25
C ILE A 76 -2.31 -7.78 -13.63
N GLY A 77 -3.11 -8.82 -13.93
CA GLY A 77 -3.91 -8.89 -15.15
C GLY A 77 -5.01 -7.83 -15.21
N GLU A 78 -5.72 -7.60 -14.09
CA GLU A 78 -6.80 -6.62 -13.99
C GLU A 78 -6.30 -5.17 -14.03
N ILE A 79 -5.16 -4.91 -13.38
CA ILE A 79 -4.51 -3.59 -13.32
C ILE A 79 -3.11 -3.70 -13.95
N PRO A 80 -3.03 -3.69 -15.30
CA PRO A 80 -1.76 -3.68 -15.99
C PRO A 80 -0.94 -2.44 -15.63
N ASN A 81 0.40 -2.52 -15.76
CA ASN A 81 1.33 -1.48 -15.32
C ASN A 81 1.02 -0.07 -15.86
N ASN A 82 0.47 0.04 -17.06
CA ASN A 82 0.08 1.33 -17.66
C ASN A 82 -1.19 1.95 -17.06
N LYS A 83 -1.91 1.24 -16.18
CA LYS A 83 -3.07 1.71 -15.43
C LYS A 83 -2.79 1.89 -13.94
N LEU A 84 -1.54 1.67 -13.50
CA LEU A 84 -1.11 2.06 -12.17
C LEU A 84 -1.13 3.58 -12.04
N THR A 85 -1.36 4.07 -10.83
CA THR A 85 -1.22 5.48 -10.48
C THR A 85 -0.25 5.56 -9.30
N PRO A 86 1.06 5.33 -9.53
CA PRO A 86 2.00 5.14 -8.44
C PRO A 86 2.05 6.35 -7.52
N PHE A 87 2.01 6.12 -6.21
CA PHE A 87 2.16 7.17 -5.20
C PHE A 87 3.48 7.93 -5.37
N ALA A 88 4.50 7.27 -5.93
CA ALA A 88 5.78 7.89 -6.28
C ALA A 88 5.68 9.03 -7.30
N CYS A 89 4.60 9.08 -8.09
CA CYS A 89 4.35 10.11 -9.09
C CYS A 89 3.46 11.26 -8.56
N ILE A 90 3.07 11.24 -7.29
CA ILE A 90 2.30 12.34 -6.69
C ILE A 90 3.09 13.65 -6.72
N THR A 91 2.38 14.72 -7.03
CA THR A 91 2.95 16.06 -7.19
C THR A 91 3.28 16.69 -5.84
N GLU A 92 4.30 17.54 -5.80
CA GLU A 92 4.68 18.27 -4.57
C GLU A 92 3.60 19.24 -4.05
N LYS A 93 2.58 19.54 -4.87
CA LYS A 93 1.41 20.33 -4.46
C LYS A 93 0.47 19.54 -3.55
N GLU A 94 0.42 18.23 -3.70
CA GLU A 94 -0.43 17.34 -2.90
C GLU A 94 0.31 16.81 -1.68
N VAL A 95 1.53 16.31 -1.90
CA VAL A 95 2.39 15.77 -0.84
C VAL A 95 3.80 16.29 -1.05
N CYS A 96 4.34 17.00 -0.07
CA CYS A 96 5.69 17.55 -0.22
C CYS A 96 6.71 16.42 -0.40
N LYS A 97 7.85 16.71 -1.04
CA LYS A 97 8.86 15.70 -1.34
C LYS A 97 9.32 14.92 -0.10
N LYS A 98 9.53 15.61 1.02
CA LYS A 98 9.96 15.02 2.29
C LYS A 98 8.97 13.94 2.78
N ASP A 99 7.68 14.28 2.81
CA ASP A 99 6.63 13.35 3.25
C ASP A 99 6.42 12.20 2.27
N ARG A 100 6.44 12.49 0.96
CA ARG A 100 6.29 11.46 -0.08
C ARG A 100 7.40 10.44 0.01
N ASP A 101 8.65 10.88 0.12
CA ASP A 101 9.81 10.01 0.17
C ASP A 101 9.81 9.14 1.44
N PHE A 102 9.34 9.68 2.58
CA PHE A 102 9.12 8.92 3.82
C PHE A 102 7.98 7.91 3.71
N ILE A 103 6.83 8.29 3.15
CA ILE A 103 5.69 7.37 2.94
C ILE A 103 6.11 6.20 2.03
N LEU A 104 6.83 6.46 0.94
CA LEU A 104 7.33 5.42 0.04
C LEU A 104 8.35 4.48 0.68
N ARG A 105 9.03 4.92 1.75
CA ARG A 105 9.93 4.09 2.55
C ARG A 105 9.17 3.09 3.39
N ILE A 106 8.09 3.51 4.06
CA ILE A 106 7.34 2.67 5.00
C ILE A 106 6.23 1.83 4.33
N MET A 107 5.66 2.31 3.22
CA MET A 107 4.56 1.65 2.50
C MET A 107 5.10 0.70 1.43
N LYS A 108 5.55 -0.49 1.83
CA LYS A 108 6.00 -1.57 0.93
C LYS A 108 4.99 -2.70 0.84
N LEU A 109 4.76 -3.23 -0.37
CA LEU A 109 3.86 -4.37 -0.56
C LEU A 109 4.42 -5.64 0.10
N ASP A 110 5.71 -5.92 -0.04
CA ASP A 110 6.38 -6.94 0.76
C ASP A 110 6.59 -6.42 2.18
N TYR A 111 6.03 -7.14 3.16
CA TYR A 111 6.08 -6.73 4.56
C TYR A 111 7.51 -6.81 5.14
N ARG A 112 8.40 -7.60 4.53
CA ARG A 112 9.81 -7.75 4.95
C ARG A 112 10.64 -6.51 4.63
N ASP A 113 10.20 -5.73 3.64
CA ASP A 113 10.89 -4.51 3.20
C ASP A 113 10.50 -3.27 4.02
N ARG A 114 9.55 -3.41 4.96
CA ARG A 114 9.10 -2.30 5.81
C ARG A 114 10.07 -2.11 6.96
N PRO A 115 10.44 -0.85 7.29
CA PRO A 115 11.24 -0.57 8.48
C PRO A 115 10.44 -0.88 9.74
N THR A 116 11.16 -1.15 10.82
CA THR A 116 10.62 -1.30 12.15
C THR A 116 10.17 0.06 12.72
N ALA A 117 9.32 0.04 13.75
CA ALA A 117 8.94 1.24 14.46
C ALA A 117 10.16 1.98 15.06
N ARG A 118 11.21 1.25 15.46
CA ARG A 118 12.42 1.87 16.00
C ARG A 118 13.19 2.65 14.92
N GLU A 119 13.36 2.06 13.75
CA GLU A 119 14.01 2.71 12.61
C GLU A 119 13.22 3.94 12.14
N ILE A 120 11.88 3.88 12.18
CA ILE A 120 11.03 5.03 11.87
C ILE A 120 11.23 6.16 12.89
N LEU A 121 11.37 5.85 14.18
CA LEU A 121 11.61 6.87 15.22
C LEU A 121 13.00 7.50 15.14
N ASP A 122 13.96 6.79 14.55
CA ASP A 122 15.33 7.29 14.33
C ASP A 122 15.49 7.98 12.96
N ASP A 123 14.42 8.07 12.16
CA ASP A 123 14.40 8.73 10.86
C ASP A 123 14.46 10.27 11.00
N GLU A 124 15.07 10.95 10.02
CA GLU A 124 15.17 12.42 10.00
C GLU A 124 13.87 13.11 9.53
N TRP A 125 12.89 12.33 9.07
CA TRP A 125 11.57 12.83 8.68
C TRP A 125 10.86 13.53 9.85
#